data_AF-A0A9Q1JIP4-F1
#
_entry.id   AF-A0A9Q1JIP4-F1
#
_cell.length_a   1.000
_cell.length_b   1.000
_cell.length_c   1.000
_cell.angle_alpha   90.00
_cell.angle_beta   90.00
_cell.angle_gamma   90.00
#
_symmetry.space_group_name_H-M   'P 1'
#
loop_
_entity.id
_entity.type
_entity.pdbx_description
1 polymer ?
#
loop_
_entity_poly.entity_id
_entity_poly.type
_entity_poly.pdbx_seq_one_letter_code
_entity_poly.pdbx_strand_id
1 'polypeptide(L)'
;MPPVSKPSSAHPDILDLPELAFPPLPVEPGRHSTQTTRLLRQSPSLRYSGERVERIREGMVALSLLEHKLWLPASKLGLPLEDAIRGELESIFLDKVITKLDFCVSIYDIKSIDGGFILPNEGSPTYMVVFRVIMFRPYVGEVISAKLKESNTNGLHCKKYPYI
;
A
#
# COMPACT_ATOMS: atom_id res chain seq x y z
N MET A 1 -46.69 -22.35 -50.93
CA MET A 1 -45.92 -21.47 -50.02
C MET A 1 -46.67 -21.35 -48.70
N PRO A 2 -46.20 -21.97 -47.62
CA PRO A 2 -46.68 -21.70 -46.27
C PRO A 2 -45.81 -20.61 -45.58
N PRO A 3 -46.34 -19.93 -44.56
CA PRO A 3 -45.77 -18.68 -44.05
C PRO A 3 -44.48 -18.89 -43.24
N VAL A 4 -43.52 -17.98 -43.45
CA VAL A 4 -42.27 -17.87 -42.70
C VAL A 4 -42.59 -17.41 -41.27
N SER A 5 -42.37 -18.29 -40.31
CA SER A 5 -42.37 -17.99 -38.87
C SER A 5 -41.16 -17.11 -38.54
N LYS A 6 -41.41 -15.95 -37.91
CA LYS A 6 -40.35 -15.14 -37.30
C LYS A 6 -39.87 -15.83 -36.01
N PRO A 7 -38.56 -16.03 -35.80
CA PRO A 7 -38.05 -16.34 -34.49
C PRO A 7 -37.95 -15.06 -33.62
N SER A 8 -38.49 -15.23 -32.43
CA SER A 8 -38.57 -14.34 -31.29
C SER A 8 -37.19 -13.95 -30.74
N SER A 9 -37.18 -12.80 -30.05
CA SER A 9 -36.07 -12.15 -29.36
C SER A 9 -35.22 -13.05 -28.46
N ALA A 10 -33.91 -12.88 -28.53
CA ALA A 10 -32.99 -13.17 -27.44
C ALA A 10 -31.82 -12.18 -27.52
N HIS A 11 -31.97 -11.03 -26.85
CA HIS A 11 -30.83 -10.24 -26.40
C HIS A 11 -30.23 -11.00 -25.20
N PRO A 12 -28.92 -11.28 -25.16
CA PRO A 12 -28.33 -11.79 -23.93
C PRO A 12 -28.36 -10.68 -22.87
N ASP A 13 -28.89 -11.05 -21.71
CA ASP A 13 -28.96 -10.25 -20.49
C ASP A 13 -27.60 -9.59 -20.21
N ILE A 14 -27.56 -8.26 -20.41
CA ILE A 14 -26.56 -7.43 -19.76
C ILE A 14 -26.96 -7.42 -18.29
N LEU A 15 -26.22 -8.18 -17.49
CA LEU A 15 -26.26 -8.05 -16.04
C LEU A 15 -25.99 -6.58 -15.71
N ASP A 16 -27.04 -5.90 -15.23
CA ASP A 16 -26.98 -4.61 -14.57
C ASP A 16 -25.95 -4.68 -13.44
N LEU A 17 -24.73 -4.22 -13.72
CA LEU A 17 -23.82 -3.78 -12.69
C LEU A 17 -24.45 -2.50 -12.12
N PRO A 18 -24.78 -2.44 -10.81
CA PRO A 18 -25.26 -1.19 -10.24
C PRO A 18 -24.16 -0.15 -10.43
N GLU A 19 -24.51 0.94 -11.08
CA GLU A 19 -23.69 2.14 -11.15
C GLU A 19 -23.36 2.52 -9.71
N LEU A 20 -22.14 2.22 -9.26
CA LEU A 20 -21.61 2.63 -7.97
C LEU A 20 -21.49 4.15 -8.01
N ALA A 21 -22.60 4.83 -7.72
CA ALA A 21 -22.62 6.25 -7.45
C ALA A 21 -21.63 6.49 -6.31
N PHE A 22 -20.50 7.10 -6.64
CA PHE A 22 -19.55 7.56 -5.65
C PHE A 22 -20.28 8.55 -4.74
N PRO A 23 -20.32 8.35 -3.42
CA PRO A 23 -20.86 9.37 -2.54
C PRO A 23 -20.01 10.64 -2.71
N PRO A 24 -20.62 11.84 -2.74
CA PRO A 24 -19.86 13.07 -2.83
C PRO A 24 -18.91 13.17 -1.65
N LEU A 25 -17.64 13.48 -1.93
CA LEU A 25 -16.62 13.64 -0.89
C LEU A 25 -17.04 14.75 0.08
N PRO A 26 -16.81 14.58 1.41
CA PRO A 26 -17.06 15.65 2.36
C PRO A 26 -16.17 16.86 2.02
N VAL A 27 -16.79 18.02 1.84
CA VAL A 27 -16.08 19.30 1.71
C VAL A 27 -15.83 19.80 3.13
N GLU A 28 -14.63 19.57 3.66
CA GLU A 28 -14.25 20.02 5.01
C GLU A 28 -13.83 21.51 4.99
N PRO A 29 -14.51 22.39 5.76
CA PRO A 29 -14.07 23.77 5.94
C PRO A 29 -13.09 23.88 7.11
N GLY A 30 -11.96 24.56 6.88
CA GLY A 30 -11.16 25.15 7.96
C GLY A 30 -10.01 24.30 8.52
N ARG A 31 -8.80 24.81 8.30
CA ARG A 31 -7.53 24.54 9.00
C ARG A 31 -7.67 23.88 10.38
N HIS A 32 -7.00 22.75 10.59
CA HIS A 32 -5.94 22.53 11.59
C HIS A 32 -5.13 21.29 11.16
N SER A 33 -3.80 21.42 11.10
CA SER A 33 -2.88 20.40 10.58
C SER A 33 -2.97 19.09 11.36
N THR A 34 -3.61 18.08 10.78
CA THR A 34 -3.65 16.71 11.29
C THR A 34 -3.07 15.81 10.22
N GLN A 35 -1.99 15.10 10.55
CA GLN A 35 -1.27 14.20 9.65
C GLN A 35 -2.20 13.01 9.32
N THR A 36 -2.89 13.07 8.19
CA THR A 36 -3.75 12.00 7.70
C THR A 36 -2.89 10.86 7.19
N THR A 37 -2.77 9.78 7.96
CA THR A 37 -2.11 8.53 7.54
C THR A 37 -2.89 7.95 6.37
N ARG A 38 -2.38 8.15 5.15
CA ARG A 38 -3.05 7.74 3.91
C ARG A 38 -2.94 6.23 3.77
N LEU A 39 -4.03 5.51 4.02
CA LEU A 39 -4.14 4.08 3.69
C LEU A 39 -3.74 3.90 2.22
N LEU A 40 -2.72 3.07 1.96
CA LEU A 40 -2.34 2.80 0.58
C LEU A 40 -3.46 1.95 -0.05
N ARG A 41 -4.26 2.57 -0.93
CA ARG A 41 -5.22 1.85 -1.78
C ARG A 41 -4.40 0.83 -2.56
N GLN A 42 -4.63 -0.46 -2.29
CA GLN A 42 -3.80 -1.56 -2.77
C GLN A 42 -3.47 -1.40 -4.25
N SER A 43 -2.19 -1.20 -4.56
CA SER A 43 -1.68 -1.36 -5.91
C SER A 43 -1.90 -2.83 -6.27
N PRO A 44 -2.62 -3.17 -7.36
CA PRO A 44 -2.87 -4.56 -7.76
C PRO A 44 -1.58 -5.38 -7.98
N SER A 45 -0.43 -4.72 -8.03
CA SER A 45 0.90 -5.30 -8.24
C SER A 45 1.65 -5.73 -6.99
N LEU A 46 1.16 -5.43 -5.77
CA LEU A 46 1.87 -5.82 -4.56
C LEU A 46 1.67 -7.32 -4.30
N ARG A 47 2.70 -8.13 -4.59
CA ARG A 47 2.71 -9.56 -4.26
C ARG A 47 3.49 -9.76 -2.97
N TYR A 48 2.89 -10.53 -2.06
CA TYR A 48 3.53 -10.90 -0.81
C TYR A 48 4.07 -12.31 -0.97
N SER A 49 5.40 -12.46 -1.01
CA SER A 49 6.04 -13.78 -0.84
C SER A 49 6.02 -14.11 0.65
N GLY A 50 4.85 -14.56 1.10
CA GLY A 50 4.63 -15.00 2.46
C GLY A 50 5.23 -16.36 2.66
N GLU A 51 6.54 -16.43 2.87
CA GLU A 51 7.04 -17.48 3.75
C GLU A 51 6.32 -17.28 5.09
N ARG A 52 5.62 -18.34 5.49
CA ARG A 52 4.98 -18.52 6.79
C ARG A 52 5.81 -17.78 7.83
N VAL A 53 5.32 -16.64 8.31
CA VAL A 53 5.94 -15.90 9.42
C VAL A 53 5.90 -16.89 10.58
N GLU A 54 7.00 -17.61 10.79
CA GLU A 54 7.15 -18.49 11.92
C GLU A 54 7.02 -17.60 13.15
N ARG A 55 5.92 -17.81 13.88
CA ARG A 55 5.59 -17.08 15.11
C ARG A 55 6.60 -17.46 16.17
N ILE A 56 7.77 -16.83 16.15
CA ILE A 56 8.53 -16.56 17.36
C ILE A 56 8.07 -15.15 17.76
N ARG A 57 7.18 -15.07 18.74
CA ARG A 57 6.60 -13.82 19.23
C ARG A 57 7.65 -13.04 20.00
N GLU A 58 8.44 -12.23 19.32
CA GLU A 58 9.28 -11.24 19.99
C GLU A 58 9.13 -9.87 19.32
N GLY A 59 8.09 -9.15 19.73
CA GLY A 59 8.03 -7.69 19.63
C GLY A 59 7.04 -7.07 18.64
N MET A 60 6.64 -5.85 18.98
CA MET A 60 5.88 -4.88 18.19
C MET A 60 6.47 -4.53 16.81
N VAL A 61 7.78 -4.72 16.63
CA VAL A 61 8.54 -4.31 15.44
C VAL A 61 8.99 -5.57 14.71
N ALA A 62 8.63 -5.69 13.43
CA ALA A 62 8.92 -6.87 12.63
C ALA A 62 9.51 -6.50 11.27
N LEU A 63 10.42 -7.33 10.76
CA LEU A 63 10.87 -7.27 9.37
C LEU A 63 9.91 -8.06 8.48
N SER A 64 9.44 -7.47 7.39
CA SER A 64 8.58 -8.13 6.39
C SER A 64 9.23 -8.08 5.01
N LEU A 65 9.21 -9.19 4.28
CA LEU A 65 9.69 -9.28 2.89
C LEU A 65 8.55 -8.97 1.92
N LEU A 66 8.79 -8.04 0.99
CA LEU A 66 7.80 -7.59 0.00
C LEU A 66 8.34 -7.69 -1.41
N GLU A 67 7.45 -7.99 -2.36
CA GLU A 67 7.70 -7.92 -3.79
C GLU A 67 6.79 -6.84 -4.41
N HIS A 68 7.39 -5.91 -5.15
CA HIS A 68 6.64 -4.80 -5.76
C HIS A 68 7.12 -4.52 -7.18
N LYS A 69 6.15 -4.36 -8.09
CA LYS A 69 6.38 -3.84 -9.44
C LYS A 69 6.49 -2.32 -9.38
N LEU A 70 7.72 -1.84 -9.48
CA LEU A 70 8.08 -0.43 -9.39
C LEU A 70 8.25 0.20 -10.77
N TRP A 71 7.66 1.36 -10.94
CA TRP A 71 7.85 2.22 -12.11
C TRP A 71 8.86 3.28 -11.74
N LEU A 72 10.02 3.31 -12.39
CA LEU A 72 11.08 4.26 -12.04
C LEU A 72 11.02 5.47 -12.98
N PRO A 73 10.66 6.67 -12.49
CA PRO A 73 10.57 7.85 -13.35
C PRO A 73 11.91 8.18 -14.02
N ALA A 74 11.86 8.60 -15.29
CA ALA A 74 13.05 8.98 -16.05
C ALA A 74 13.94 10.00 -15.33
N SER A 75 13.35 10.93 -14.57
CA SER A 75 14.07 11.94 -13.79
C SER A 75 14.99 11.38 -12.71
N LYS A 76 14.77 10.14 -12.26
CA LYS A 76 15.57 9.47 -11.22
C LYS A 76 16.64 8.51 -11.80
N LEU A 77 16.70 8.35 -13.12
CA LEU A 77 17.67 7.44 -13.78
C LEU A 77 19.12 7.93 -13.72
N GLY A 78 19.36 9.20 -13.41
CA GLY A 78 20.72 9.73 -13.23
C GLY A 78 21.36 9.38 -11.88
N LEU A 79 20.59 8.82 -10.94
CA LEU A 79 21.09 8.35 -9.65
C LEU A 79 21.56 6.89 -9.76
N PRO A 80 22.42 6.42 -8.84
CA PRO A 80 22.68 4.99 -8.70
C PRO A 80 21.36 4.22 -8.59
N LEU A 81 21.23 3.12 -9.33
CA LEU A 81 19.97 2.39 -9.47
C LEU A 81 19.34 2.02 -8.11
N GLU A 82 20.16 1.58 -7.17
CA GLU A 82 19.71 1.23 -5.83
C GLU A 82 19.11 2.43 -5.08
N ASP A 83 19.75 3.60 -5.17
CA ASP A 83 19.28 4.83 -4.53
C ASP A 83 18.00 5.36 -5.19
N ALA A 84 17.92 5.27 -6.52
CA ALA A 84 16.74 5.66 -7.29
C ALA A 84 15.51 4.82 -6.89
N ILE A 85 15.71 3.50 -6.79
CA ILE A 85 14.68 2.55 -6.37
C ILE A 85 14.31 2.75 -4.90
N ARG A 86 15.30 2.85 -4.01
CA ARG A 86 15.08 3.09 -2.58
C ARG A 86 14.24 4.34 -2.35
N GLY A 87 14.59 5.46 -2.99
CA GLY A 87 13.85 6.71 -2.83
C GLY A 87 12.42 6.66 -3.39
N GLU A 88 12.16 5.84 -4.41
CA GLU A 88 10.79 5.62 -4.90
C GLU A 88 9.99 4.70 -3.96
N LEU A 89 10.60 3.62 -3.46
CA LEU A 89 9.98 2.75 -2.46
C LEU A 89 9.65 3.51 -1.17
N GLU A 90 10.53 4.37 -0.68
CA GLU A 90 10.28 5.21 0.48
C GLU A 90 9.06 6.13 0.26
N SER A 91 8.98 6.79 -0.90
CA SER A 91 7.80 7.60 -1.26
C SER A 91 6.49 6.78 -1.29
N ILE A 92 6.57 5.52 -1.71
CA ILE A 92 5.42 4.63 -1.83
C ILE A 92 5.01 4.00 -0.50
N PHE A 93 5.95 3.61 0.36
CA PHE A 93 5.64 2.77 1.54
C PHE A 93 5.83 3.48 2.88
N LEU A 94 6.75 4.44 2.99
CA LEU A 94 7.08 5.08 4.27
C LEU A 94 5.87 5.84 4.83
N ASP A 95 5.69 5.78 6.15
CA ASP A 95 4.58 6.39 6.90
C ASP A 95 3.17 5.94 6.48
N LYS A 96 3.06 4.80 5.78
CA LYS A 96 1.77 4.26 5.34
C LYS A 96 1.42 2.96 6.04
N VAL A 97 0.13 2.79 6.25
CA VAL A 97 -0.44 1.55 6.73
C VAL A 97 -0.73 0.65 5.52
N ILE A 98 -0.07 -0.50 5.50
CA ILE A 98 -0.24 -1.55 4.50
C ILE A 98 -1.20 -2.60 5.07
N THR A 99 -2.28 -2.87 4.36
CA THR A 99 -3.27 -3.87 4.78
C THR A 99 -2.58 -5.23 5.02
N LYS A 100 -2.88 -5.88 6.14
CA LYS A 100 -2.29 -7.17 6.60
C LYS A 100 -0.85 -7.11 7.13
N LEU A 101 -0.14 -5.99 6.97
CA LEU A 101 1.25 -5.85 7.42
C LEU A 101 1.47 -4.73 8.45
N ASP A 102 0.51 -3.80 8.57
CA ASP A 102 0.43 -2.68 9.51
C ASP A 102 1.24 -1.44 9.08
N PHE A 103 1.85 -0.71 10.01
CA PHE A 103 2.46 0.59 9.75
C PHE A 103 3.92 0.44 9.30
N CYS A 104 4.26 0.90 8.10
CA CYS A 104 5.62 0.87 7.60
C CYS A 104 6.42 2.04 8.18
N VAL A 105 7.49 1.71 8.91
CA VAL A 105 8.37 2.68 9.54
C VAL A 105 9.49 3.09 8.59
N SER A 106 10.15 2.10 7.97
CA SER A 106 11.24 2.35 7.02
C SER A 106 11.49 1.14 6.10
N ILE A 107 12.20 1.40 5.00
CA ILE A 107 12.80 0.35 4.17
C ILE A 107 14.10 -0.11 4.83
N TYR A 108 14.28 -1.42 5.00
CA TYR A 108 15.49 -1.98 5.62
C TYR A 108 16.60 -2.20 4.60
N ASP A 109 16.37 -3.08 3.62
CA ASP A 109 17.30 -3.35 2.52
C ASP A 109 16.56 -3.81 1.27
N ILE A 110 17.24 -3.71 0.12
CA ILE A 110 16.79 -4.28 -1.15
C ILE A 110 17.51 -5.61 -1.34
N LYS A 111 16.75 -6.69 -1.61
CA LYS A 111 17.28 -8.05 -1.77
C LYS A 111 17.60 -8.40 -3.21
N SER A 112 16.68 -8.08 -4.11
CA SER A 112 16.87 -8.27 -5.54
C SER A 112 16.17 -7.18 -6.32
N ILE A 113 16.73 -6.87 -7.48
CA ILE A 113 16.20 -5.94 -8.46
C ILE A 113 16.25 -6.67 -9.79
N ASP A 114 15.08 -7.02 -10.30
CA ASP A 114 14.92 -7.72 -11.57
C ASP A 114 14.19 -6.81 -12.58
N GLY A 115 14.50 -6.96 -13.87
CA GLY A 115 13.85 -6.21 -14.94
C GLY A 115 14.68 -5.04 -15.47
N GLY A 116 14.05 -3.87 -15.62
CA GLY A 116 14.63 -2.72 -16.35
C GLY A 116 14.22 -2.65 -17.82
N PHE A 117 13.15 -3.34 -18.21
CA PHE A 117 12.58 -3.21 -19.54
C PHE A 117 11.62 -2.01 -19.59
N ILE A 118 11.63 -1.32 -20.73
CA ILE A 118 10.71 -0.22 -21.02
C ILE A 118 9.59 -0.83 -21.86
N LEU A 119 8.37 -0.82 -21.33
CA LEU A 119 7.21 -1.25 -22.08
C LEU A 119 6.91 -0.24 -23.20
N PRO A 120 6.52 -0.69 -24.40
CA PRO A 120 6.03 0.22 -25.42
C PRO A 120 4.86 1.03 -24.85
N ASN A 121 4.89 2.35 -25.06
CA ASN A 121 3.96 3.38 -24.55
C ASN A 121 4.22 3.94 -23.14
N GLU A 122 5.15 3.40 -22.36
CA GLU A 122 5.32 3.80 -20.95
C GLU A 122 6.54 4.70 -20.69
N GLY A 123 7.53 4.71 -21.58
CA GLY A 123 8.68 5.63 -21.57
C GLY A 123 9.61 5.55 -20.35
N SER A 124 9.26 4.78 -19.33
CA SER A 124 10.01 4.60 -18.09
C SER A 124 10.27 3.11 -17.83
N PRO A 125 11.44 2.74 -17.32
CA PRO A 125 11.76 1.36 -17.01
C PRO A 125 10.93 0.85 -15.84
N THR A 126 10.51 -0.40 -15.95
CA THR A 126 9.79 -1.13 -14.91
C THR A 126 10.71 -2.15 -14.25
N TYR A 127 10.72 -2.17 -12.92
CA TYR A 127 11.50 -3.10 -12.11
C TYR A 127 10.57 -3.96 -11.24
N MET A 128 10.93 -5.22 -11.05
CA MET A 128 10.41 -6.06 -9.99
C MET A 128 11.42 -6.04 -8.86
N VAL A 129 11.01 -5.56 -7.68
CA VAL A 129 11.92 -5.36 -6.56
C VAL A 129 11.46 -6.21 -5.39
N VAL A 130 12.38 -6.99 -4.84
CA VAL A 130 12.19 -7.71 -3.57
C VAL A 130 12.99 -6.99 -2.49
N PHE A 131 12.34 -6.60 -1.41
CA PHE A 131 12.94 -5.76 -0.36
C PHE A 131 12.35 -6.09 1.00
N ARG A 132 13.07 -5.75 2.07
CA ARG A 132 12.58 -5.87 3.44
C ARG A 132 12.16 -4.51 3.99
N VAL A 133 11.09 -4.51 4.77
CA VAL A 133 10.58 -3.31 5.46
C VAL A 133 10.48 -3.55 6.95
N ILE A 134 10.73 -2.50 7.72
CA ILE A 134 10.46 -2.47 9.16
C ILE A 134 9.00 -2.06 9.36
N MET A 135 8.21 -2.95 9.94
CA MET A 135 6.78 -2.77 10.22
C MET A 135 6.55 -2.65 11.72
N PHE A 136 5.71 -1.70 12.12
CA PHE A 136 5.16 -1.57 13.46
C PHE A 136 3.78 -2.25 13.51
N ARG A 137 3.73 -3.39 14.20
CA ARG A 137 2.57 -4.28 14.35
C ARG A 137 2.19 -4.41 15.83
N PRO A 138 1.40 -3.45 16.36
CA PRO A 138 0.90 -3.56 17.72
C PRO A 138 -0.13 -4.69 17.83
N TYR A 139 -0.16 -5.40 18.97
CA TYR A 139 -1.17 -6.43 19.24
C TYR A 139 -1.93 -6.20 20.54
N VAL A 140 -3.14 -6.76 20.62
CA VAL A 140 -3.98 -6.65 21.83
C VAL A 140 -3.30 -7.37 22.99
N GLY A 141 -3.13 -6.67 24.11
CA GLY A 141 -2.44 -7.18 25.30
C GLY A 141 -0.93 -6.92 25.31
N GLU A 142 -0.39 -6.23 24.31
CA GLU A 142 1.00 -5.77 24.33
C GLU A 142 1.20 -4.61 25.31
N VAL A 143 2.29 -4.64 26.07
CA VAL A 143 2.68 -3.53 26.96
C VAL A 143 3.61 -2.58 26.20
N ILE A 144 3.17 -1.35 25.98
CA ILE A 144 3.89 -0.35 25.18
C ILE A 144 4.23 0.87 26.04
N SER A 145 5.50 1.29 26.02
CA SER A 145 5.94 2.55 26.64
C SER A 145 5.71 3.72 25.69
N ALA A 146 4.89 4.71 26.08
CA ALA A 146 4.59 5.90 25.28
C ALA A 146 4.73 7.18 26.10
N LYS A 147 4.95 8.32 25.44
CA LYS A 147 4.96 9.63 26.10
C LYS A 147 3.54 10.19 26.14
N LEU A 148 3.07 10.60 27.32
CA LEU A 148 1.78 11.29 27.45
C LEU A 148 1.84 12.62 26.69
N LYS A 149 0.89 12.85 25.79
CA LYS A 149 0.77 14.11 25.05
C LYS A 149 -0.27 15.01 25.69
N GLU A 150 -1.46 14.47 25.93
CA GLU A 150 -2.61 15.21 26.46
C GLU A 150 -3.43 14.29 27.38
N SER A 151 -4.05 14.88 28.40
CA SER A 151 -4.97 14.21 29.32
C SER A 151 -6.25 15.03 29.40
N ASN A 152 -7.39 14.42 29.04
CA ASN A 152 -8.70 15.05 29.07
C ASN A 152 -9.73 14.11 29.72
N THR A 153 -10.97 14.57 29.88
CA THR A 153 -12.06 13.77 30.46
C THR A 153 -12.41 12.52 29.63
N ASN A 154 -12.11 12.52 28.32
CA ASN A 154 -12.33 11.36 27.45
C ASN A 154 -11.21 10.30 27.58
N GLY A 155 -10.06 10.66 28.16
CA GLY A 155 -8.96 9.73 28.41
C GLY A 155 -7.58 10.35 28.19
N LEU A 156 -6.61 9.45 27.93
CA LEU A 156 -5.20 9.80 27.77
C LEU A 156 -4.81 9.64 26.30
N HIS A 157 -4.28 10.70 25.69
CA HIS A 157 -3.65 10.64 24.38
C HIS A 157 -2.14 10.50 24.56
N CYS A 158 -1.62 9.33 24.20
CA CYS A 158 -0.19 9.02 24.27
C CYS A 158 0.41 8.95 22.87
N LYS A 159 1.64 9.42 22.71
CA LYS A 159 2.41 9.31 21.47
C LYS A 159 3.53 8.30 21.66
N LYS A 160 3.50 7.25 20.83
CA LYS A 160 4.63 6.32 20.70
C LYS A 160 5.55 6.81 19.60
N TYR A 161 6.83 6.91 19.91
CA TYR A 161 7.87 7.06 18.91
C TYR A 161 8.49 5.69 18.66
N PRO A 162 8.58 5.21 17.41
CA PRO A 162 9.45 4.08 17.10
C PRO A 162 10.87 4.55 17.41
N TYR A 163 11.50 3.93 18.42
CA TYR A 163 12.94 4.08 18.62
C TYR A 163 13.55 3.08 17.64
N ILE A 164 14.08 3.58 16.53
CA ILE A 164 14.86 2.83 15.56
C ILE A 164 16.28 3.35 15.62
#